data_AF-A0A2T5JTK8-F1
#
_entry.id   AF-A0A2T5JTK8-F1
#
_cell.length_a   1.000
_cell.length_b   1.000
_cell.length_c   1.000
_cell.angle_alpha   90.00
_cell.angle_beta   90.00
_cell.angle_gamma   90.00
#
_symmetry.space_group_name_H-M   'P 1'
#
loop_
_entity.id
_entity.type
_entity.pdbx_description
1 polymer ?
#
loop_
_entity_poly.entity_id
_entity_poly.type
_entity_poly.pdbx_seq_one_letter_code
_entity_poly.pdbx_strand_id
1 'polypeptide(L)'
;MMTNTRHNFNKIAKGKREAPFSLRLSFEERAKLEAAANGVPLAAYIKAKLFEGDLPQVRRRNTNPVEDHQALGRVLAALGRSSLSSNLNQLARAVNTGTLPVHPETEAELMSACHEIKAIRAELVRALGLSGGAP
;
A
#
# COMPACT_ATOMS: atom_id res chain seq x y z
N MET A 1 -29.57 -16.76 33.42
CA MET A 1 -28.78 -18.00 33.21
C MET A 1 -27.43 -17.60 32.62
N MET A 2 -26.33 -17.78 33.37
CA MET A 2 -24.97 -17.46 32.91
C MET A 2 -24.41 -18.58 32.02
N THR A 3 -23.90 -18.23 30.83
CA THR A 3 -23.19 -19.14 29.92
C THR A 3 -21.71 -19.25 30.30
N ASN A 4 -21.32 -20.40 30.88
CA ASN A 4 -19.93 -20.75 31.19
C ASN A 4 -19.23 -21.37 29.96
N THR A 5 -18.59 -20.55 29.12
CA THR A 5 -17.82 -21.05 27.95
C THR A 5 -16.36 -20.61 27.99
N ARG A 6 -15.63 -20.81 29.09
CA ARG A 6 -14.20 -20.41 29.20
C ARG A 6 -13.30 -21.31 30.05
N HIS A 7 -13.28 -22.64 29.83
CA HIS A 7 -12.35 -23.50 30.59
C HIS A 7 -11.56 -24.56 29.79
N ASN A 8 -11.67 -24.62 28.46
CA ASN A 8 -10.96 -25.66 27.68
C ASN A 8 -9.54 -25.30 27.22
N PHE A 9 -9.11 -24.04 27.24
CA PHE A 9 -7.76 -23.66 26.80
C PHE A 9 -6.64 -24.27 27.67
N ASN A 10 -6.79 -24.22 29.00
CA ASN A 10 -5.79 -24.75 29.93
C ASN A 10 -5.71 -26.28 29.92
N LYS A 11 -6.81 -26.97 29.57
CA LYS A 11 -6.86 -28.43 29.49
C LYS A 11 -6.12 -28.95 28.25
N ILE A 12 -6.25 -28.25 27.11
CA ILE A 12 -5.52 -28.52 25.86
C ILE A 12 -4.02 -28.21 26.03
N ALA A 13 -3.67 -27.16 26.77
CA ALA A 13 -2.28 -26.78 27.02
C ALA A 13 -1.52 -27.76 27.96
N LYS A 14 -2.23 -28.53 28.78
CA LYS A 14 -1.65 -29.45 29.79
C LYS A 14 -1.22 -30.83 29.24
N GLY A 15 -1.47 -31.15 27.97
CA GLY A 15 -0.96 -32.37 27.36
C GLY A 15 0.57 -32.31 27.21
N LYS A 16 1.29 -33.35 27.65
CA LYS A 16 2.73 -33.50 27.36
C LYS A 16 2.90 -33.57 25.85
N ARG A 17 3.38 -32.50 25.22
CA ARG A 17 3.80 -32.52 23.83
C ARG A 17 5.15 -33.23 23.76
N GLU A 18 5.34 -34.04 22.73
CA GLU A 18 6.65 -34.59 22.41
C GLU A 18 7.64 -33.44 22.21
N ALA A 19 8.87 -33.64 22.68
CA ALA A 19 9.91 -32.65 22.51
C ALA A 19 10.12 -32.38 21.01
N PRO A 20 10.34 -31.12 20.60
CA PRO A 20 10.57 -30.80 19.20
C PRO A 20 11.83 -31.51 18.69
N PHE A 21 11.79 -31.97 17.44
CA PHE A 21 12.96 -32.52 16.77
C PHE A 21 14.01 -31.42 16.54
N SER A 22 15.22 -31.61 17.07
CA SER A 22 16.35 -30.71 16.86
C SER A 22 17.24 -31.23 15.73
N LEU A 23 17.44 -30.40 14.71
CA LEU A 23 18.32 -30.70 13.59
C LEU A 23 19.56 -29.79 13.69
N ARG A 24 20.75 -30.39 13.72
CA ARG A 24 22.01 -29.63 13.61
C ARG A 24 22.24 -29.29 12.15
N LEU A 25 22.48 -28.01 11.89
CA LEU A 25 22.82 -27.49 10.56
C LEU A 25 24.12 -26.71 10.68
N SER A 26 25.02 -26.91 9.72
CA SER A 26 26.11 -25.97 9.48
C SER A 26 25.53 -24.61 9.04
N PHE A 27 26.38 -23.58 9.09
CA PHE A 27 26.02 -22.24 8.62
C PHE A 27 25.55 -22.25 7.15
N GLU A 28 26.26 -22.98 6.29
CA GLU A 28 25.96 -23.06 4.86
C GLU A 28 24.63 -23.76 4.58
N GLU A 29 24.35 -24.87 5.28
CA GLU A 29 23.09 -25.60 5.14
C GLU A 29 21.91 -24.76 5.60
N ARG A 30 22.07 -24.05 6.73
CA ARG A 30 21.03 -23.15 7.23
C ARG A 30 20.78 -21.99 6.25
N ALA A 31 21.83 -21.38 5.70
CA ALA A 31 21.69 -20.29 4.73
C ALA A 31 20.96 -20.75 3.46
N LYS A 32 21.27 -21.95 2.94
CA LYS A 32 20.57 -22.54 1.79
C LYS A 32 19.08 -22.74 2.08
N LEU A 33 18.75 -23.25 3.27
CA LEU A 33 17.35 -23.46 3.66
C LEU A 33 16.60 -22.14 3.88
N GLU A 34 17.22 -21.12 4.46
CA GLU A 34 16.60 -19.80 4.63
C GLU A 34 16.35 -19.09 3.29
N ALA A 35 17.30 -19.19 2.35
CA ALA A 35 17.12 -18.69 0.99
C ALA A 35 15.97 -19.41 0.26
N ALA A 36 15.92 -20.74 0.35
CA ALA A 36 14.87 -21.54 -0.28
C ALA A 36 13.49 -21.34 0.39
N ALA A 37 13.46 -21.11 1.70
CA ALA A 37 12.24 -20.79 2.44
C ALA A 37 11.65 -19.45 2.03
N ASN A 38 12.47 -18.53 1.51
CA ASN A 38 12.01 -17.33 0.80
C ASN A 38 10.97 -16.52 1.62
N GLY A 39 11.24 -16.31 2.91
CA GLY A 39 10.36 -15.57 3.83
C GLY A 39 9.31 -16.42 4.56
N VAL A 40 9.19 -17.71 4.25
CA VAL A 40 8.42 -18.67 5.06
C VAL A 40 9.21 -19.04 6.32
N PRO A 41 8.56 -19.21 7.50
CA PRO A 41 9.27 -19.71 8.68
C PRO A 41 9.99 -21.03 8.39
N LEU A 42 11.27 -21.11 8.76
CA LEU A 42 12.15 -22.22 8.40
C LEU A 42 11.58 -23.60 8.76
N ALA A 43 10.99 -23.73 9.96
CA ALA A 43 10.37 -24.98 10.41
C ALA A 43 9.13 -25.38 9.57
N ALA A 44 8.35 -24.40 9.10
CA ALA A 44 7.21 -24.65 8.23
C ALA A 44 7.68 -25.07 6.83
N TYR A 45 8.72 -24.42 6.30
CA TYR A 45 9.35 -24.79 5.03
C TYR A 45 9.92 -26.22 5.07
N ILE A 46 10.68 -26.56 6.11
CA ILE A 46 11.25 -27.90 6.29
C ILE A 46 10.16 -28.97 6.36
N LYS A 47 9.08 -28.74 7.13
CA LYS A 47 7.95 -29.68 7.22
C LYS A 47 7.24 -29.88 5.89
N ALA A 48 6.95 -28.79 5.18
CA ALA A 48 6.33 -28.85 3.86
C ALA A 48 7.19 -29.66 2.88
N LYS A 49 8.52 -29.47 2.92
CA LYS A 49 9.44 -30.21 2.05
C LYS A 49 9.56 -31.69 2.40
N LEU A 50 9.53 -32.04 3.69
CA LEU A 50 9.66 -33.43 4.17
C LEU A 50 8.39 -34.27 3.99
N PHE A 51 7.22 -33.65 4.09
CA PHE A 51 5.93 -34.34 4.05
C PHE A 51 5.09 -34.01 2.81
N GLU A 52 5.73 -33.44 1.77
CA GLU A 52 5.06 -33.01 0.53
C GLU A 52 3.82 -32.14 0.79
N GLY A 53 3.88 -31.31 1.83
CA GLY A 53 2.78 -30.46 2.25
C GLY A 53 2.82 -29.08 1.59
N ASP A 54 1.68 -28.41 1.57
CA ASP A 54 1.59 -27.04 1.08
C ASP A 54 2.33 -26.06 2.00
N LEU A 55 3.09 -25.14 1.40
CA LEU A 55 3.72 -24.04 2.12
C LEU A 55 2.66 -23.03 2.56
N PRO A 56 2.70 -22.54 3.81
CA PRO A 56 1.79 -21.49 4.23
C PRO A 56 2.03 -20.24 3.39
N GLN A 57 0.95 -19.68 2.85
CA GLN A 57 0.98 -18.42 2.10
C GLN A 57 1.38 -17.29 3.04
N VAL A 58 2.67 -16.93 3.06
CA VAL A 58 3.14 -15.78 3.81
C VAL A 58 2.85 -14.53 2.99
N ARG A 59 1.94 -13.70 3.50
CA ARG A 59 1.71 -12.36 2.96
C ARG A 59 3.01 -11.57 3.04
N ARG A 60 3.66 -11.38 1.90
CA ARG A 60 4.75 -10.42 1.77
C ARG A 60 4.14 -9.03 1.83
N ARG A 61 4.65 -8.19 2.75
CA ARG A 61 4.52 -6.75 2.60
C ARG A 61 5.35 -6.40 1.37
N ASN A 62 4.70 -5.97 0.29
CA ASN A 62 5.38 -5.55 -0.91
C ASN A 62 6.44 -4.50 -0.52
N THR A 63 7.71 -4.70 -0.88
CA THR A 63 8.85 -3.86 -0.44
C THR A 63 9.15 -2.71 -1.42
N ASN A 64 8.40 -2.61 -2.52
CA ASN A 64 8.44 -1.48 -3.46
C ASN A 64 7.52 -0.26 -3.19
N PRO A 65 6.99 0.05 -1.99
CA PRO A 65 6.14 1.23 -1.79
C PRO A 65 6.93 2.50 -1.43
N VAL A 66 8.25 2.47 -1.26
CA VAL A 66 8.98 3.59 -0.64
C VAL A 66 9.43 4.64 -1.67
N GLU A 67 9.99 4.25 -2.81
CA GLU A 67 10.46 5.22 -3.81
C GLU A 67 9.33 5.79 -4.67
N ASP A 68 8.48 4.92 -5.24
CA ASP A 68 7.37 5.34 -6.10
C ASP A 68 6.34 6.20 -5.35
N HIS A 69 5.96 5.84 -4.11
CA HIS A 69 5.03 6.67 -3.35
C HIS A 69 5.64 7.99 -2.87
N GLN A 70 6.95 8.05 -2.60
CA GLN A 70 7.60 9.32 -2.26
C GLN A 70 7.67 10.25 -3.47
N ALA A 71 8.01 9.73 -4.65
CA ALA A 71 8.00 10.51 -5.89
C ALA A 71 6.59 11.03 -6.21
N LEU A 72 5.57 10.15 -6.16
CA LEU A 72 4.17 10.53 -6.36
C LEU A 72 3.69 11.54 -5.31
N GLY A 73 4.07 11.38 -4.05
CA GLY A 73 3.75 12.31 -2.97
C GLY A 73 4.38 13.70 -3.18
N ARG A 74 5.63 13.76 -3.66
CA ARG A 74 6.31 15.02 -4.02
C ARG A 74 5.59 15.74 -5.16
N VAL A 75 5.16 15.02 -6.20
CA VAL A 75 4.39 15.56 -7.32
C VAL A 75 3.04 16.10 -6.83
N LEU A 76 2.31 15.35 -6.01
CA LEU A 76 1.03 15.79 -5.46
C LEU A 76 1.18 17.04 -4.57
N ALA A 77 2.23 17.10 -3.75
CA ALA A 77 2.52 18.26 -2.91
C ALA A 77 2.90 19.51 -3.75
N ALA A 78 3.70 19.34 -4.80
CA ALA A 78 4.02 20.43 -5.73
C ALA A 78 2.77 20.94 -6.44
N LEU A 79 1.87 20.04 -6.86
CA LEU A 79 0.59 20.37 -7.47
C LEU A 79 -0.33 21.13 -6.48
N GLY A 80 -0.35 20.73 -5.20
CA GLY A 80 -1.06 21.47 -4.15
C GLY A 80 -0.49 22.89 -3.91
N ARG A 81 0.84 23.05 -3.94
CA ARG A 81 1.52 24.35 -3.78
C ARG A 81 1.35 25.28 -4.97
N SER A 82 1.13 24.75 -6.18
CA SER A 82 1.02 25.53 -7.42
C SER A 82 -0.14 26.54 -7.44
N SER A 83 -1.03 26.52 -6.43
CA SER A 83 -2.11 27.51 -6.25
C SER A 83 -2.99 27.67 -7.50
N LEU A 84 -3.11 26.61 -8.31
CA LEU A 84 -3.87 26.58 -9.56
C LEU A 84 -5.28 27.15 -9.41
N SER A 85 -5.98 26.80 -8.32
CA SER A 85 -7.33 27.32 -8.02
C SER A 85 -7.36 28.84 -7.80
N SER A 86 -6.31 29.41 -7.19
CA SER A 86 -6.20 30.85 -6.95
C SER A 86 -5.97 31.59 -8.28
N ASN A 87 -5.07 31.08 -9.12
CA ASN A 87 -4.77 31.66 -10.42
C ASN A 87 -5.97 31.57 -11.38
N LEU A 88 -6.73 30.46 -11.33
CA LEU A 88 -8.00 30.34 -12.04
C LEU A 88 -9.02 31.37 -11.61
N ASN A 89 -9.12 31.62 -10.31
CA ASN A 89 -10.07 32.59 -9.77
C ASN A 89 -9.70 34.03 -10.16
N GLN A 90 -8.40 34.32 -10.29
CA GLN A 90 -7.90 35.59 -10.82
C GLN A 90 -8.21 35.74 -12.31
N LEU A 91 -8.01 34.70 -13.12
CA LEU A 91 -8.38 34.70 -14.54
C LEU A 91 -9.88 34.86 -14.73
N ALA A 92 -10.71 34.10 -14.00
CA ALA A 92 -12.16 34.22 -14.05
C ALA A 92 -12.65 35.63 -13.66
N ARG A 93 -12.00 36.26 -12.66
CA ARG A 93 -12.30 37.66 -12.33
C ARG A 93 -11.90 38.60 -13.46
N ALA A 94 -10.70 38.46 -14.04
CA ALA A 94 -10.22 39.31 -15.11
C ALA A 94 -11.07 39.22 -16.40
N VAL A 95 -11.58 38.03 -16.70
CA VAL A 95 -12.56 37.82 -17.78
C VAL A 95 -13.90 38.51 -17.46
N ASN A 96 -14.46 38.29 -16.27
CA ASN A 96 -15.73 38.89 -15.87
C ASN A 96 -15.68 40.43 -15.77
N THR A 97 -14.52 40.99 -15.45
CA THR A 97 -14.31 42.45 -15.40
C THR A 97 -13.96 43.06 -16.77
N GLY A 98 -13.89 42.24 -17.83
CA GLY A 98 -13.55 42.68 -19.19
C GLY A 98 -12.12 43.20 -19.35
N THR A 99 -11.24 42.93 -18.38
CA THR A 99 -9.84 43.38 -18.38
C THR A 99 -8.91 42.41 -19.09
N LEU A 100 -9.37 41.17 -19.34
CA LEU A 100 -8.66 40.18 -20.14
C LEU A 100 -9.42 39.95 -21.46
N PRO A 101 -8.87 40.33 -22.63
CA PRO A 101 -9.45 39.98 -23.91
C PRO A 101 -9.25 38.48 -24.14
N VAL A 102 -10.24 37.68 -23.75
CA VAL A 102 -10.28 36.24 -24.03
C VAL A 102 -11.13 36.01 -25.27
N HIS A 103 -10.53 35.41 -26.29
CA HIS A 103 -11.29 34.85 -27.39
C HIS A 103 -11.92 33.51 -26.94
N PRO A 104 -13.08 33.11 -27.50
CA PRO A 104 -13.76 31.86 -27.12
C PRO A 104 -12.86 30.62 -27.23
N GLU A 105 -11.91 30.63 -28.17
CA GLU A 105 -10.92 29.58 -28.36
C GLU A 105 -9.96 29.47 -27.15
N THR A 106 -9.47 30.61 -26.66
CA THR A 106 -8.59 30.67 -25.47
C THR A 106 -9.33 30.25 -24.19
N GLU A 107 -10.62 30.58 -24.08
CA GLU A 107 -11.47 30.11 -22.98
C GLU A 107 -11.62 28.58 -23.00
N ALA A 108 -11.86 28.00 -24.17
CA ALA A 108 -11.97 26.55 -24.34
C ALA A 108 -10.65 25.83 -24.01
N GLU A 109 -9.51 26.36 -24.47
CA GLU A 109 -8.18 25.83 -24.16
C GLU A 109 -7.88 25.85 -22.64
N LEU A 110 -8.23 26.96 -21.97
CA LEU A 110 -8.08 27.08 -20.52
C LEU A 110 -8.95 26.05 -19.78
N MET A 111 -10.22 25.90 -20.19
CA MET A 111 -11.12 24.90 -19.59
C MET A 111 -10.59 23.47 -19.79
N SER A 112 -10.03 23.16 -20.97
CA SER A 112 -9.41 21.85 -21.25
C SER A 112 -8.22 21.59 -20.33
N ALA A 113 -7.30 22.55 -20.22
CA ALA A 113 -6.14 22.44 -19.34
C ALA A 113 -6.55 22.22 -17.87
N CYS A 114 -7.61 22.90 -17.40
CA CYS A 114 -8.15 22.68 -16.05
C CYS A 114 -8.65 21.25 -15.85
N HIS A 115 -9.29 20.69 -16.88
CA HIS A 115 -9.82 19.34 -16.84
C HIS A 115 -8.70 18.29 -16.77
N GLU A 116 -7.65 18.47 -17.57
CA GLU A 116 -6.46 17.61 -17.60
C GLU A 116 -5.74 17.59 -16.24
N ILE A 117 -5.52 18.77 -15.65
CA ILE A 117 -4.92 18.89 -14.31
C ILE A 117 -5.76 18.18 -13.25
N LYS A 118 -7.10 18.31 -13.32
CA LYS A 118 -8.01 17.62 -12.39
C LYS A 118 -7.93 16.10 -12.53
N ALA A 119 -7.79 15.60 -13.77
CA ALA A 119 -7.58 14.19 -14.06
C ALA A 119 -6.25 13.68 -13.49
N ILE A 120 -5.14 14.40 -13.74
CA ILE A 120 -3.81 14.08 -13.19
C ILE A 120 -3.86 14.01 -11.66
N ARG A 121 -4.52 14.98 -11.00
CA ARG A 121 -4.68 14.96 -9.53
C ARG A 121 -5.46 13.73 -9.06
N ALA A 122 -6.53 13.35 -9.75
CA ALA A 122 -7.34 12.20 -9.37
C ALA A 122 -6.56 10.88 -9.51
N GLU A 123 -5.76 10.74 -10.57
CA GLU A 123 -4.89 9.57 -10.74
C GLU A 123 -3.81 9.50 -9.67
N LEU A 124 -3.16 10.61 -9.33
CA LEU A 124 -2.16 10.66 -8.25
C LEU A 124 -2.75 10.28 -6.89
N VAL A 125 -3.96 10.76 -6.56
CA VAL A 125 -4.67 10.41 -5.32
C VAL A 125 -5.02 8.92 -5.28
N ARG A 126 -5.41 8.34 -6.42
CA ARG A 126 -5.69 6.90 -6.55
C ARG A 126 -4.42 6.07 -6.40
N ALA A 127 -3.35 6.45 -7.09
CA ALA A 127 -2.05 5.77 -7.03
C ALA A 127 -1.45 5.78 -5.61
N LEU A 128 -1.69 6.84 -4.84
CA LEU A 128 -1.26 6.95 -3.44
C LEU A 128 -2.20 6.29 -2.42
N GLY A 129 -3.35 5.76 -2.85
CA GLY A 129 -4.30 5.10 -1.95
C GLY A 129 -5.02 6.04 -0.97
N LEU A 130 -5.01 7.35 -1.22
CA LEU A 130 -5.56 8.38 -0.30
C LEU A 130 -7.10 8.51 -0.37
N SER A 131 -7.76 7.76 -1.26
CA SER A 131 -9.22 7.77 -1.45
C SER A 131 -9.99 6.81 -0.51
N GLY A 132 -9.30 6.17 0.44
CA GLY A 132 -9.85 5.15 1.34
C GLY A 132 -10.07 5.58 2.80
N GLY A 133 -10.38 6.85 3.07
CA GLY A 133 -10.90 7.27 4.38
C GLY A 133 -12.38 6.92 4.50
N ALA A 134 -12.69 5.69 4.93
CA ALA A 134 -14.03 5.35 5.39
C ALA A 134 -14.36 6.12 6.70
N PRO A 135 -15.62 6.54 6.92
CA PRO A 135 -16.06 7.11 8.19
C PRO A 135 -15.97 6.12 9.35
#